data_AF-A0A0F2QR96-F1
#
_entry.id   AF-A0A0F2QR96-F1
#
_cell.length_a   1.000
_cell.length_b   1.000
_cell.length_c   1.000
_cell.angle_alpha   90.00
_cell.angle_beta   90.00
_cell.angle_gamma   90.00
#
_symmetry.space_group_name_H-M   'P 1'
#
loop_
_entity.id
_entity.type
_entity.pdbx_description
1 polymer ?
#
loop_
_entity_poly.entity_id
_entity_poly.type
_entity_poly.pdbx_seq_one_letter_code
_entity_poly.pdbx_strand_id
1 'polypeptide(L)'
;MSNWTDTGTLGSLDAVLLFSLQGRNLEGLDEVRNLGWTEGREGPLKVGGPAGTREVLSALNKAFEISDAQTFVEDPPRGGFGSALLGILPGEGDAKTEVFNTGDLIVTKIESADGRAGYWVDYGGQRAVLQPCGMNLAVKFNEQEALTLACDAYDVNAWPIGIGKVHYLVEGASAEP
;
A
#
# COMPACT_ATOMS: atom_id res chain seq x y z
N MET A 1 6.31 21.98 -7.35
CA MET A 1 6.70 20.59 -7.04
C MET A 1 6.48 20.40 -5.55
N SER A 2 5.42 19.70 -5.16
CA SER A 2 5.12 19.47 -3.74
C SER A 2 5.99 18.32 -3.23
N ASN A 3 6.77 18.59 -2.19
CA ASN A 3 7.65 17.65 -1.52
C ASN A 3 6.78 16.76 -0.62
N TRP A 4 6.47 15.54 -1.05
CA TRP A 4 5.69 14.57 -0.25
C TRP A 4 6.56 13.73 0.69
N THR A 5 7.88 13.92 0.65
CA THR A 5 8.82 13.31 1.59
C THR A 5 8.99 14.21 2.80
N ASP A 6 7.97 14.27 3.66
CA ASP A 6 8.22 14.63 5.05
C ASP A 6 8.99 13.43 5.64
N THR A 7 10.31 13.62 5.78
CA THR A 7 11.27 12.59 6.17
C THR A 7 10.89 11.99 7.51
N GLY A 8 10.63 10.69 7.55
CA GLY A 8 10.11 9.95 8.71
C GLY A 8 8.76 9.26 8.49
N THR A 9 8.12 9.41 7.34
CA THR A 9 6.79 8.86 7.04
C THR A 9 6.79 7.42 6.51
N LEU A 10 7.89 6.94 5.92
CA LEU A 10 7.94 5.61 5.31
C LEU A 10 8.34 4.53 6.32
N GLY A 11 9.06 4.91 7.38
CA GLY A 11 9.32 4.03 8.53
C GLY A 11 8.04 3.52 9.20
N SER A 12 6.97 4.31 9.19
CA SER A 12 5.65 3.95 9.73
C SER A 12 4.68 3.34 8.71
N LEU A 13 5.13 3.07 7.48
CA LEU A 13 4.26 2.49 6.45
C LEU A 13 4.02 1.00 6.71
N ASP A 14 2.78 0.62 6.98
CA ASP A 14 2.41 -0.76 7.27
C ASP A 14 2.39 -1.66 6.02
N ALA A 15 1.88 -1.14 4.91
CA ALA A 15 1.70 -1.90 3.69
C ALA A 15 1.66 -1.07 2.39
N VAL A 16 1.96 -1.71 1.28
CA VAL A 16 1.76 -1.23 -0.10
C VAL A 16 0.76 -2.14 -0.82
N LEU A 17 -0.16 -1.55 -1.59
CA LEU A 17 -1.16 -2.29 -2.37
C LEU A 17 -0.94 -2.03 -3.86
N LEU A 18 -0.61 -3.08 -4.61
CA LEU A 18 -0.32 -3.01 -6.03
C LEU A 18 -1.59 -3.26 -6.85
N PHE A 19 -1.90 -2.37 -7.79
CA PHE A 19 -3.06 -2.59 -8.69
C PHE A 19 -2.74 -3.56 -9.84
N SER A 20 -1.48 -3.75 -10.19
CA SER A 20 -1.04 -4.72 -11.21
C SER A 20 0.46 -4.98 -11.07
N LEU A 21 0.96 -6.03 -11.73
CA LEU A 21 2.40 -6.33 -11.82
C LEU A 21 3.07 -5.74 -13.08
N GLN A 22 2.43 -4.75 -13.71
CA GLN A 22 3.07 -4.01 -14.81
C GLN A 22 4.23 -3.19 -14.25
N GLY A 23 5.34 -3.09 -14.98
CA GLY A 23 6.56 -2.41 -14.51
C GLY A 23 6.31 -1.02 -13.92
N ARG A 24 5.48 -0.19 -14.56
CA ARG A 24 5.11 1.16 -14.08
C ARG A 24 4.38 1.19 -12.73
N ASN A 25 3.75 0.08 -12.33
CA ASN A 25 3.07 -0.06 -11.04
C ASN A 25 3.98 -0.69 -9.97
N LEU A 26 5.14 -1.22 -10.37
CA LEU A 26 6.17 -1.77 -9.49
C LEU A 26 7.30 -0.76 -9.24
N GLU A 27 7.51 0.15 -10.18
CA GLU A 27 8.45 1.27 -10.06
C GLU A 27 8.16 2.07 -8.77
N GLY A 28 9.20 2.36 -7.99
CA GLY A 28 9.07 3.00 -6.68
C GLY A 28 9.03 2.04 -5.49
N LEU A 29 8.76 0.74 -5.71
CA LEU A 29 8.60 -0.21 -4.60
C LEU A 29 9.91 -0.45 -3.86
N ASP A 30 11.03 -0.52 -4.57
CA ASP A 30 12.35 -0.68 -3.98
C ASP A 30 12.81 0.59 -3.23
N GLU A 31 12.48 1.78 -3.72
CA GLU A 31 12.74 3.02 -2.99
C GLU A 31 11.92 3.09 -1.69
N VAL A 32 10.62 2.77 -1.73
CA VAL A 32 9.76 2.75 -0.53
C VAL A 32 10.25 1.71 0.49
N ARG A 33 10.66 0.53 0.00
CA ARG A 33 11.29 -0.51 0.81
C ARG A 33 12.55 0.02 1.49
N ASN A 34 13.51 0.54 0.73
CA ASN A 34 14.83 0.93 1.22
C ASN A 34 14.75 2.15 2.15
N LEU A 35 13.99 3.18 1.77
CA LEU A 35 13.81 4.37 2.59
C LEU A 35 13.13 4.03 3.91
N GLY A 36 12.04 3.25 3.90
CA GLY A 36 11.38 2.85 5.14
C GLY A 36 12.26 1.96 6.03
N TRP A 37 13.13 1.13 5.45
CA TRP A 37 14.11 0.35 6.20
C TRP A 37 15.13 1.25 6.91
N THR A 38 15.69 2.23 6.19
CA THR A 38 16.62 3.23 6.74
C THR A 38 15.96 4.12 7.79
N GLU A 39 14.68 4.45 7.61
CA GLU A 39 13.89 5.24 8.57
C GLU A 39 13.49 4.46 9.84
N GLY A 40 13.74 3.15 9.88
CA GLY A 40 13.58 2.34 11.10
C GLY A 40 12.31 1.50 11.17
N ARG A 41 11.67 1.17 10.04
CA ARG A 41 10.58 0.18 10.01
C ARG A 41 11.03 -1.12 10.68
N GLU A 42 10.23 -1.64 11.60
CA GLU A 42 10.59 -2.77 12.48
C GLU A 42 10.38 -4.16 11.85
N GLY A 43 9.89 -4.22 10.60
CA GLY A 43 9.70 -5.48 9.89
C GLY A 43 9.66 -5.33 8.37
N PRO A 44 9.51 -6.47 7.66
CA PRO A 44 9.37 -6.46 6.21
C PRO A 44 8.20 -5.60 5.75
N LEU A 45 8.40 -4.78 4.71
CA LEU A 45 7.30 -4.02 4.11
C LEU A 45 6.28 -5.01 3.55
N LYS A 46 5.04 -4.94 4.03
CA LYS A 46 3.97 -5.82 3.54
C LYS A 46 3.45 -5.31 2.21
N VAL A 47 3.24 -6.20 1.26
CA VAL A 47 2.78 -5.87 -0.08
C VAL A 47 1.63 -6.78 -0.46
N GLY A 48 0.49 -6.19 -0.81
CA GLY A 48 -0.65 -6.87 -1.39
C GLY A 48 -0.73 -6.60 -2.89
N GLY A 49 -1.33 -7.54 -3.63
CA GLY A 49 -1.45 -7.41 -5.08
C GLY A 49 -2.23 -8.55 -5.72
N PRO A 50 -2.33 -8.56 -7.06
CA PRO A 50 -2.93 -9.65 -7.80
C PRO A 50 -2.07 -10.93 -7.74
N ALA A 51 -2.56 -12.03 -8.32
CA ALA A 51 -1.79 -13.25 -8.50
C ALA A 51 -0.41 -12.98 -9.12
N GLY A 52 0.63 -13.64 -8.61
CA GLY A 52 2.02 -13.45 -9.05
C GLY A 52 2.83 -12.46 -8.19
N THR A 53 2.18 -11.81 -7.21
CA THR A 53 2.85 -10.83 -6.35
C THR A 53 3.97 -11.48 -5.57
N ARG A 54 3.77 -12.67 -4.98
CA ARG A 54 4.78 -13.38 -4.20
C ARG A 54 6.03 -13.67 -5.01
N GLU A 55 5.88 -14.10 -6.26
CA GLU A 55 7.00 -14.37 -7.16
C GLU A 55 7.80 -13.10 -7.44
N VAL A 56 7.12 -11.97 -7.68
CA VAL A 56 7.78 -10.67 -7.86
C VAL A 56 8.54 -10.24 -6.61
N LEU A 57 7.92 -10.31 -5.43
CA LEU A 57 8.59 -9.94 -4.17
C LEU A 57 9.79 -10.83 -3.88
N SER A 58 9.68 -12.14 -4.14
CA SER A 58 10.78 -13.10 -4.00
C SER A 58 11.95 -12.74 -4.93
N ALA A 59 11.66 -12.41 -6.19
CA ALA A 59 12.67 -11.99 -7.16
C ALA A 59 13.35 -10.68 -6.74
N LEU A 60 12.59 -9.70 -6.25
CA LEU A 60 13.14 -8.43 -5.75
C LEU A 60 14.01 -8.64 -4.50
N ASN A 61 13.54 -9.39 -3.51
CA ASN A 61 14.34 -9.74 -2.33
C ASN A 61 15.65 -10.43 -2.73
N LYS A 62 15.60 -11.34 -3.71
CA LYS A 62 16.80 -12.00 -4.22
C LYS A 62 17.75 -11.04 -4.93
N ALA A 63 17.23 -10.08 -5.67
CA ALA A 63 18.02 -9.07 -6.37
C ALA A 63 18.78 -8.15 -5.38
N PHE A 64 18.16 -7.81 -4.25
CA PHE A 64 18.74 -6.90 -3.25
C PHE A 64 19.59 -7.59 -2.18
N GLU A 65 19.56 -8.93 -2.07
CA GLU A 65 20.23 -9.68 -0.99
C GLU A 65 21.68 -9.25 -0.70
N ILE A 66 22.50 -9.10 -1.75
CA ILE A 66 23.91 -8.69 -1.58
C ILE A 66 24.01 -7.23 -1.13
N SER A 67 23.19 -6.34 -1.71
CA SER A 67 23.18 -4.92 -1.37
C SER A 67 22.70 -4.68 0.06
N ASP A 68 21.73 -5.46 0.54
CA ASP A 68 21.22 -5.38 1.91
C ASP A 68 22.30 -5.83 2.90
N ALA A 69 23.01 -6.92 2.58
CA ALA A 69 24.09 -7.42 3.42
C ALA A 69 25.24 -6.40 3.53
N GLN A 70 25.61 -5.75 2.42
CA GLN A 70 26.61 -4.69 2.43
C GLN A 70 26.16 -3.49 3.26
N THR A 71 24.95 -2.97 2.98
CA THR A 71 24.37 -1.85 3.74
C THR A 71 24.37 -2.14 5.24
N PHE A 72 23.91 -3.32 5.64
CA PHE A 72 23.81 -3.68 7.06
C PHE A 72 25.17 -3.79 7.77
N VAL A 73 26.23 -4.19 7.07
CA VAL A 73 27.58 -4.27 7.64
C VAL A 73 28.24 -2.90 7.72
N GLU A 74 28.01 -2.03 6.73
CA GLU A 74 28.65 -0.71 6.63
C GLU A 74 27.97 0.36 7.50
N ASP A 75 26.63 0.42 7.47
CA ASP A 75 25.82 1.36 8.23
C ASP A 75 24.48 0.70 8.62
N PRO A 76 24.44 -0.06 9.74
CA PRO A 76 23.27 -0.85 10.12
C PRO A 76 22.01 0.01 10.31
N PRO A 77 20.95 -0.19 9.51
CA PRO A 77 19.72 0.56 9.68
C PRO A 77 19.02 0.22 11.00
N ARG A 78 18.30 1.20 11.57
CA ARG A 78 17.57 1.04 12.85
C ARG A 78 16.59 -0.13 12.84
N GLY A 79 15.97 -0.41 11.69
CA GLY A 79 15.01 -1.51 11.55
C GLY A 79 15.62 -2.91 11.65
N GLY A 80 16.94 -3.04 11.61
CA GLY A 80 17.62 -4.34 11.60
C GLY A 80 17.54 -5.07 10.24
N PHE A 81 18.34 -6.11 10.05
CA PHE A 81 18.50 -6.77 8.74
C PHE A 81 17.19 -7.37 8.17
N GLY A 82 16.35 -7.96 9.03
CA GLY A 82 15.09 -8.58 8.59
C GLY A 82 14.08 -7.60 7.99
N SER A 83 14.19 -6.31 8.30
CA SER A 83 13.27 -5.26 7.86
C SER A 83 13.55 -4.73 6.45
N ALA A 84 14.69 -5.13 5.88
CA ALA A 84 14.98 -4.91 4.47
C ALA A 84 13.98 -5.66 3.59
N LEU A 85 13.40 -6.79 4.03
CA LEU A 85 12.62 -7.65 3.14
C LEU A 85 11.27 -7.05 2.71
N LEU A 86 10.78 -7.52 1.57
CA LEU A 86 9.38 -7.42 1.16
C LEU A 86 8.63 -8.67 1.63
N GLY A 87 7.46 -8.49 2.24
CA GLY A 87 6.57 -9.56 2.68
C GLY A 87 5.23 -9.54 1.97
N ILE A 88 4.63 -10.70 1.73
CA ILE A 88 3.32 -10.82 1.06
C ILE A 88 2.17 -10.62 2.07
N LEU A 89 1.15 -9.85 1.70
CA LEU A 89 -0.16 -9.82 2.38
C LEU A 89 -1.00 -11.05 1.98
N PRO A 90 -2.00 -11.48 2.78
CA PRO A 90 -2.84 -12.61 2.43
C PRO A 90 -3.66 -12.35 1.15
N GLY A 91 -4.25 -13.41 0.59
CA GLY A 91 -5.26 -13.28 -0.46
C GLY A 91 -4.75 -13.29 -1.91
N GLU A 92 -3.49 -13.64 -2.13
CA GLU A 92 -2.95 -13.85 -3.47
C GLU A 92 -3.72 -14.95 -4.24
N GLY A 93 -4.15 -14.66 -5.47
CA GLY A 93 -4.90 -15.61 -6.30
C GLY A 93 -6.41 -15.66 -6.00
N ASP A 94 -6.86 -15.11 -4.88
CA ASP A 94 -8.28 -15.01 -4.56
C ASP A 94 -8.95 -13.86 -5.31
N ALA A 95 -10.11 -14.14 -5.90
CA ALA A 95 -10.88 -13.15 -6.66
C ALA A 95 -11.42 -12.01 -5.78
N LYS A 96 -11.71 -12.28 -4.50
CA LYS A 96 -12.14 -11.31 -3.49
C LYS A 96 -11.72 -11.79 -2.11
N THR A 97 -11.00 -10.94 -1.36
CA THR A 97 -10.47 -11.31 -0.03
C THR A 97 -10.08 -10.08 0.77
N GLU A 98 -10.21 -10.15 2.09
CA GLU A 98 -9.58 -9.19 3.00
C GLU A 98 -8.05 -9.39 2.95
N VAL A 99 -7.32 -8.30 2.72
CA VAL A 99 -5.85 -8.31 2.61
C VAL A 99 -5.16 -7.55 3.73
N PHE A 100 -5.88 -6.66 4.43
CA PHE A 100 -5.38 -5.90 5.55
C PHE A 100 -6.53 -5.59 6.51
N ASN A 101 -6.32 -5.77 7.81
CA ASN A 101 -7.36 -5.58 8.82
C ASN A 101 -6.72 -5.21 10.16
N THR A 102 -6.98 -3.98 10.65
CA THR A 102 -6.55 -3.49 11.97
C THR A 102 -7.71 -3.43 12.98
N GLY A 103 -8.91 -3.88 12.58
CA GLY A 103 -10.15 -3.78 13.34
C GLY A 103 -11.00 -2.56 12.96
N ASP A 104 -10.36 -1.40 12.79
CA ASP A 104 -11.00 -0.15 12.37
C ASP A 104 -10.85 0.14 10.87
N LEU A 105 -9.72 -0.27 10.28
CA LEU A 105 -9.44 -0.25 8.85
C LEU A 105 -9.49 -1.68 8.30
N ILE A 106 -10.32 -1.89 7.29
CA ILE A 106 -10.38 -3.15 6.54
C ILE A 106 -10.14 -2.84 5.07
N VAL A 107 -9.20 -3.56 4.45
CA VAL A 107 -8.95 -3.50 3.02
C VAL A 107 -9.33 -4.81 2.38
N THR A 108 -10.29 -4.76 1.45
CA THR A 108 -10.68 -5.90 0.62
C THR A 108 -10.10 -5.74 -0.79
N LYS A 109 -9.32 -6.71 -1.25
CA LYS A 109 -8.90 -6.81 -2.64
C LYS A 109 -10.00 -7.45 -3.49
N ILE A 110 -10.18 -6.94 -4.70
CA ILE A 110 -10.92 -7.60 -5.78
C ILE A 110 -10.00 -7.72 -6.98
N GLU A 111 -9.90 -8.93 -7.53
CA GLU A 111 -8.99 -9.24 -8.62
C GLU A 111 -9.76 -9.67 -9.88
N SER A 112 -9.37 -9.13 -11.04
CA SER A 112 -9.86 -9.57 -12.34
C SER A 112 -8.94 -10.61 -12.96
N ALA A 113 -9.50 -11.45 -13.83
CA ALA A 113 -8.78 -12.49 -14.54
C ALA A 113 -7.62 -12.00 -15.42
N ASP A 114 -7.52 -10.69 -15.68
CA ASP A 114 -6.41 -10.07 -16.42
C ASP A 114 -5.25 -9.59 -15.52
N GLY A 115 -5.22 -10.02 -14.25
CA GLY A 115 -4.12 -9.73 -13.32
C GLY A 115 -4.11 -8.29 -12.80
N ARG A 116 -5.28 -7.65 -12.77
CA ARG A 116 -5.48 -6.33 -12.17
C ARG A 116 -6.29 -6.43 -10.89
N ALA A 117 -5.94 -5.63 -9.90
CA ALA A 117 -6.63 -5.52 -8.63
C ALA A 117 -7.30 -4.15 -8.49
N GLY A 118 -8.40 -4.11 -7.76
CA GLY A 118 -8.95 -2.92 -7.12
C GLY A 118 -9.18 -3.20 -5.64
N TYR A 119 -9.41 -2.16 -4.86
CA TYR A 119 -9.50 -2.25 -3.40
C TYR A 119 -10.72 -1.50 -2.88
N TRP A 120 -11.39 -2.11 -1.90
CA TRP A 120 -12.26 -1.40 -0.99
C TRP A 120 -11.49 -1.10 0.27
N VAL A 121 -11.59 0.14 0.72
CA VAL A 121 -11.00 0.63 1.95
C VAL A 121 -12.14 1.06 2.85
N ASP A 122 -12.45 0.21 3.83
CA ASP A 122 -13.50 0.43 4.81
C ASP A 122 -12.90 1.00 6.09
N TYR A 123 -13.38 2.17 6.50
CA TYR A 123 -12.92 2.86 7.71
C TYR A 123 -14.05 3.68 8.32
N GLY A 124 -14.29 3.54 9.62
CA GLY A 124 -15.30 4.35 10.33
C GLY A 124 -16.71 4.25 9.75
N GLY A 125 -17.07 3.10 9.16
CA GLY A 125 -18.36 2.89 8.48
C GLY A 125 -18.48 3.54 7.10
N GLN A 126 -17.40 4.12 6.58
CA GLN A 126 -17.31 4.68 5.23
C GLN A 126 -16.46 3.76 4.35
N ARG A 127 -16.79 3.74 3.05
CA ARG A 127 -16.01 3.02 2.04
C ARG A 127 -15.42 3.97 1.01
N ALA A 128 -14.11 3.83 0.78
CA ALA A 128 -13.45 4.33 -0.42
C ALA A 128 -13.16 3.17 -1.39
N VAL A 129 -13.31 3.43 -2.69
CA VAL A 129 -12.97 2.48 -3.75
C VAL A 129 -11.75 3.01 -4.51
N LEU A 130 -10.69 2.20 -4.51
CA LEU A 130 -9.44 2.48 -5.21
C LEU A 130 -9.29 1.51 -6.37
N GLN A 131 -9.06 2.01 -7.58
CA GLN A 131 -8.82 1.19 -8.76
C GLN A 131 -8.10 2.01 -9.85
N PRO A 132 -7.40 1.36 -10.79
CA PRO A 132 -6.84 2.06 -11.94
C PRO A 132 -7.90 2.74 -12.79
N CYS A 133 -7.52 3.85 -13.40
CA CYS A 133 -8.36 4.57 -14.35
C CYS A 133 -8.76 3.71 -15.54
N GLY A 134 -10.03 3.80 -15.94
CA GLY A 134 -10.61 2.95 -16.98
C GLY A 134 -10.95 1.52 -16.54
N MET A 135 -10.71 1.17 -15.26
CA MET A 135 -11.24 -0.04 -14.65
C MET A 135 -12.59 0.24 -13.99
N ASN A 136 -13.45 -0.77 -13.87
CA ASN A 136 -14.71 -0.67 -13.12
C ASN A 136 -14.98 -1.90 -12.25
N LEU A 137 -13.94 -2.67 -11.94
CA LEU A 137 -14.07 -3.94 -11.22
C LEU A 137 -14.53 -3.72 -9.78
N ALA A 138 -13.77 -2.97 -9.00
CA ALA A 138 -14.08 -2.74 -7.59
C ALA A 138 -15.38 -1.96 -7.41
N VAL A 139 -15.71 -1.07 -8.34
CA VAL A 139 -16.98 -0.33 -8.35
C VAL A 139 -18.17 -1.25 -8.68
N LYS A 140 -18.06 -2.11 -9.70
CA LYS A 140 -19.16 -3.00 -10.11
C LYS A 140 -19.60 -3.96 -9.02
N PHE A 141 -18.64 -4.45 -8.24
CA PHE A 141 -18.92 -5.40 -7.18
C PHE A 141 -19.23 -4.71 -5.84
N ASN A 142 -19.20 -3.37 -5.80
CA ASN A 142 -19.37 -2.65 -4.55
C ASN A 142 -20.79 -2.79 -4.01
N GLU A 143 -20.87 -3.20 -2.75
CA GLU A 143 -22.11 -3.51 -2.05
C GLU A 143 -22.63 -2.31 -1.22
N GLN A 144 -21.88 -1.20 -1.20
CA GLN A 144 -22.18 0.00 -0.39
C GLN A 144 -22.03 1.28 -1.22
N GLU A 145 -22.62 2.38 -0.77
CA GLU A 145 -22.27 3.69 -1.32
C GLU A 145 -20.81 4.00 -0.97
N ALA A 146 -20.00 4.35 -1.97
CA ALA A 146 -18.58 4.58 -1.76
C ALA A 146 -18.06 5.78 -2.54
N LEU A 147 -17.06 6.44 -1.94
CA LEU A 147 -16.27 7.44 -2.63
C LEU A 147 -15.31 6.73 -3.59
N THR A 148 -15.52 6.89 -4.89
CA THR A 148 -14.53 6.48 -5.90
C THR A 148 -13.58 7.63 -6.15
N LEU A 149 -12.27 7.41 -6.09
CA LEU A 149 -11.30 8.45 -6.46
C LEU A 149 -11.36 8.74 -7.95
N ALA A 150 -11.33 10.01 -8.30
CA ALA A 150 -11.28 10.42 -9.69
C ALA A 150 -9.89 10.26 -10.31
N CYS A 151 -9.90 10.15 -11.63
CA CYS A 151 -8.72 9.97 -12.45
C CYS A 151 -8.10 11.29 -12.91
N ASP A 152 -8.94 12.31 -13.09
CA ASP A 152 -8.47 13.64 -13.45
C ASP A 152 -8.12 14.41 -12.18
N ALA A 153 -6.96 15.06 -12.16
CA ALA A 153 -6.49 15.86 -11.04
C ALA A 153 -7.40 17.07 -10.73
N TYR A 154 -8.25 17.46 -11.67
CA TYR A 154 -9.18 18.59 -11.53
C TYR A 154 -10.57 18.20 -11.02
N ASP A 155 -10.84 16.90 -10.88
CA ASP A 155 -12.12 16.42 -10.36
C ASP A 155 -12.24 16.68 -8.85
N VAL A 156 -13.48 16.85 -8.36
CA VAL A 156 -13.78 17.17 -6.95
C VAL A 156 -13.35 16.06 -5.96
N ASN A 157 -13.12 14.86 -6.48
CA ASN A 157 -12.69 13.65 -5.79
C ASN A 157 -11.32 13.15 -6.31
N ALA A 158 -10.54 14.03 -6.93
CA ALA A 158 -9.17 13.76 -7.33
C ALA A 158 -8.26 13.53 -6.12
N TRP A 159 -7.12 12.86 -6.32
CA TRP A 159 -6.08 12.76 -5.29
C TRP A 159 -5.08 13.95 -5.38
N PRO A 160 -4.66 14.55 -4.26
CA PRO A 160 -5.19 14.34 -2.91
C PRO A 160 -6.64 14.83 -2.81
N ILE A 161 -7.49 14.09 -2.09
CA ILE A 161 -8.89 14.46 -1.89
C ILE A 161 -8.91 15.88 -1.36
N GLY A 162 -9.53 16.81 -2.10
CA GLY A 162 -9.37 18.25 -1.89
C GLY A 162 -9.39 18.66 -0.42
N ILE A 163 -8.48 19.59 -0.07
CA ILE A 163 -8.07 20.06 1.28
C ILE A 163 -9.25 20.62 2.14
N GLY A 164 -10.49 20.57 1.66
CA GLY A 164 -11.70 20.96 2.38
C GLY A 164 -12.67 19.82 2.74
N LYS A 165 -12.37 18.56 2.39
CA LYS A 165 -13.22 17.38 2.68
C LYS A 165 -12.45 16.19 3.25
N VAL A 166 -11.20 16.39 3.68
CA VAL A 166 -10.53 15.41 4.55
C VAL A 166 -11.06 15.65 5.96
N HIS A 167 -12.12 14.92 6.32
CA HIS A 167 -12.42 14.73 7.73
C HIS A 167 -11.33 13.82 8.27
N TYR A 168 -10.33 14.39 8.95
CA TYR A 168 -9.51 13.62 9.86
C TYR A 168 -10.44 13.10 10.95
N LEU A 169 -10.94 11.88 10.79
CA LEU A 169 -11.68 11.17 11.83
C LEU A 169 -10.66 10.69 12.87
N VAL A 170 -10.05 11.63 13.59
CA VAL A 170 -9.35 11.31 14.83
C VAL A 170 -10.32 11.62 15.96
N GLU A 171 -11.32 10.76 16.14
CA GLU A 171 -12.03 10.65 17.41
C GLU A 171 -11.60 9.31 18.03
N GLY A 172 -10.61 9.35 18.94
CA GLY A 172 -10.39 8.20 19.83
C GLY A 172 -8.96 7.92 20.30
N ALA A 173 -7.91 8.49 19.71
CA ALA A 173 -6.57 8.37 20.28
C ALA A 173 -6.38 9.39 21.42
N SER A 174 -7.11 9.20 22.52
CA SER A 174 -6.77 9.81 23.80
C SER A 174 -5.47 9.16 24.27
N ALA A 175 -4.36 9.81 23.97
CA ALA A 175 -3.20 9.74 24.83
C ALA A 175 -3.46 10.74 25.97
N GLU A 176 -3.82 10.21 27.14
CA GLU A 176 -3.76 10.95 28.40
C GLU A 176 -2.68 10.29 29.28
N PRO A 177 -2.06 11.07 30.19
CA PRO A 177 -0.78 11.75 30.01
C PRO A 177 0.47 10.93 30.39
#